data_AF-A0A537VHF1-F1
#
_entry.id   AF-A0A537VHF1-F1
#
_cell.length_a   1.000
_cell.length_b   1.000
_cell.length_c   1.000
_cell.angle_alpha   90.00
_cell.angle_beta   90.00
_cell.angle_gamma   90.00
#
_symmetry.space_group_name_H-M   'P 1'
#
loop_
_entity.id
_entity.type
_entity.pdbx_description
1 polymer ?
#
loop_
_entity_poly.entity_id
_entity_poly.type
_entity_poly.pdbx_seq_one_letter_code
_entity_poly.pdbx_strand_id
1 'polypeptide(L)'
;MIALQGPRSDRRQRRGIAAIFGAGVAALLASFPFDVEAASCGSYPKDIRAAIKKHVETLRALERETTDRLKGLDTRTFDYLAAQARAATGAIADKDALAAEEELSRCRESIPPVRRVCAQAAQALVSLIEEQAAGAATTASKQLYAQAMPQCERWMGFAPFMTVFRTID
;
A
#
# COMPACT_ATOMS: atom_id res chain seq x y z
N MET A 1 -5.87 1.90 57.25
CA MET A 1 -5.04 1.92 58.47
C MET A 1 -3.95 0.86 58.32
N ILE A 2 -2.68 1.30 58.33
CA ILE A 2 -1.49 0.70 58.99
C ILE A 2 -1.32 -0.83 58.82
N ALA A 3 -0.49 -1.31 57.87
CA ALA A 3 0.96 -1.59 57.97
C ALA A 3 1.34 -2.68 59.00
N LEU A 4 2.08 -3.72 58.56
CA LEU A 4 3.49 -3.99 58.93
C LEU A 4 3.93 -5.44 58.64
N GLN A 5 5.24 -5.55 58.38
CA GLN A 5 5.98 -6.67 57.82
C GLN A 5 6.51 -7.67 58.89
N GLY A 6 6.63 -8.94 58.48
CA GLY A 6 7.78 -9.83 58.75
C GLY A 6 7.77 -10.72 60.02
N PRO A 7 8.72 -11.68 60.19
CA PRO A 7 9.76 -12.16 59.26
C PRO A 7 9.92 -13.71 59.14
N ARG A 8 10.86 -14.04 58.25
CA ARG A 8 11.53 -15.29 57.79
C ARG A 8 11.92 -16.35 58.85
N SER A 9 12.07 -17.60 58.38
CA SER A 9 13.31 -18.42 58.36
C SER A 9 12.99 -19.92 58.57
N ASP A 10 12.92 -20.74 57.52
CA ASP A 10 14.03 -21.50 56.90
C ASP A 10 14.37 -22.82 57.64
N ARG A 11 13.99 -23.95 57.02
CA ARG A 11 14.74 -25.22 57.11
C ARG A 11 14.43 -26.13 55.93
N ARG A 12 15.29 -26.00 54.91
CA ARG A 12 16.19 -27.07 54.44
C ARG A 12 15.50 -28.30 53.80
N GLN A 13 15.37 -28.34 52.47
CA GLN A 13 16.37 -28.86 51.50
C GLN A 13 16.40 -30.39 51.37
N ARG A 14 15.94 -30.90 50.21
CA ARG A 14 16.46 -32.07 49.46
C ARG A 14 15.73 -32.12 48.12
N ARG A 15 16.31 -31.56 47.05
CA ARG A 15 17.24 -32.19 46.09
C ARG A 15 16.58 -33.28 45.23
N GLY A 16 16.47 -32.98 43.93
CA GLY A 16 16.14 -33.93 42.88
C GLY A 16 15.94 -33.27 41.52
N ILE A 17 16.93 -32.53 41.02
CA ILE A 17 17.00 -32.17 39.59
C ILE A 17 17.57 -33.39 38.87
N ALA A 18 16.79 -33.94 37.95
CA ALA A 18 17.28 -34.85 36.92
C ALA A 18 16.68 -34.39 35.58
N ALA A 19 17.47 -33.64 34.83
CA ALA A 19 17.24 -33.33 33.43
C ALA A 19 18.01 -34.36 32.60
N ILE A 20 17.34 -35.20 31.81
CA ILE A 20 17.95 -35.94 30.69
C ILE A 20 16.91 -36.13 29.58
N PHE A 21 17.15 -35.41 28.48
CA PHE A 21 16.97 -35.74 27.06
C PHE A 21 15.92 -36.79 26.63
N GLY A 22 14.92 -36.33 25.88
CA GLY A 22 14.09 -37.14 24.98
C GLY A 22 13.96 -36.43 23.64
N ALA A 23 14.49 -37.04 22.59
CA ALA A 23 14.55 -36.53 21.24
C ALA A 23 13.22 -36.71 20.49
N GLY A 24 12.94 -35.77 19.57
CA GLY A 24 12.32 -36.03 18.28
C GLY A 24 10.79 -36.17 18.22
N VAL A 25 10.13 -35.11 17.73
CA VAL A 25 9.26 -35.24 16.55
C VAL A 25 9.48 -33.99 15.70
N ALA A 26 10.09 -34.18 14.53
CA ALA A 26 10.10 -33.21 13.45
C ALA A 26 8.65 -33.03 12.98
N ALA A 27 8.00 -31.96 13.41
CA ALA A 27 6.77 -31.52 12.77
C ALA A 27 7.17 -30.93 11.42
N LEU A 28 6.87 -31.67 10.35
CA LEU A 28 6.91 -31.19 8.98
C LEU A 28 6.20 -29.83 8.94
N LEU A 29 6.96 -28.75 8.73
CA LEU A 29 6.43 -27.58 8.09
C LEU A 29 6.07 -28.04 6.68
N ALA A 30 4.80 -28.41 6.52
CA ALA A 30 4.19 -28.54 5.21
C ALA A 30 4.47 -27.23 4.49
N SER A 31 5.43 -27.28 3.57
CA SER A 31 5.53 -26.35 2.47
C SER A 31 4.23 -26.49 1.70
N PHE A 32 3.20 -25.78 2.14
CA PHE A 32 2.14 -25.40 1.25
C PHE A 32 2.87 -24.63 0.14
N PRO A 33 2.83 -25.08 -1.12
CA PRO A 33 3.01 -24.11 -2.17
C PRO A 33 1.88 -23.12 -1.91
N PHE A 34 2.24 -21.92 -1.46
CA PHE A 34 1.45 -20.80 -1.89
C PHE A 34 1.60 -20.86 -3.41
N ASP A 35 0.65 -21.51 -4.06
CA ASP A 35 0.34 -21.27 -5.46
C ASP A 35 -0.11 -19.81 -5.51
N VAL A 36 0.85 -18.90 -5.31
CA VAL A 36 0.91 -17.67 -6.10
C VAL A 36 1.10 -18.21 -7.49
N GLU A 37 -0.02 -18.59 -8.11
CA GLU A 37 -0.07 -19.06 -9.47
C GLU A 37 0.60 -17.93 -10.25
N ALA A 38 1.86 -18.16 -10.62
CA ALA A 38 2.70 -17.17 -11.27
C ALA A 38 1.84 -16.58 -12.38
N ALA A 39 1.43 -15.32 -12.22
CA ALA A 39 0.42 -14.77 -13.11
C ALA A 39 0.93 -15.01 -14.53
N SER A 40 0.17 -15.76 -15.32
CA SER A 40 0.62 -16.17 -16.64
C SER A 40 1.09 -14.90 -17.35
N CYS A 41 2.37 -14.89 -17.74
CA CYS A 41 3.02 -13.70 -18.31
C CYS A 41 2.17 -13.07 -19.44
N GLY A 42 1.33 -13.86 -20.12
CA GLY A 42 0.42 -13.39 -21.17
C GLY A 42 -0.91 -12.76 -20.71
N SER A 43 -1.49 -13.14 -19.57
CA SER A 43 -2.80 -12.62 -19.12
C SER A 43 -2.68 -11.39 -18.21
N TYR A 44 -1.52 -11.23 -17.56
CA TYR A 44 -1.29 -10.23 -16.53
C TYR A 44 -1.77 -8.79 -16.84
N PRO A 45 -1.51 -8.20 -18.03
CA PRO A 45 -1.93 -6.83 -18.30
C PRO A 45 -3.47 -6.65 -18.30
N LYS A 46 -4.22 -7.70 -18.66
CA LYS A 46 -5.70 -7.67 -18.67
C LYS A 46 -6.25 -7.82 -17.25
N ASP A 47 -5.68 -8.76 -16.49
CA ASP A 47 -6.12 -9.08 -15.13
C ASP A 47 -5.87 -7.91 -14.18
N ILE A 48 -4.70 -7.25 -14.28
CA ILE A 48 -4.41 -6.03 -13.53
C ILE A 48 -5.36 -4.92 -13.90
N ARG A 49 -5.59 -4.69 -15.20
CA ARG A 49 -6.52 -3.65 -15.65
C ARG A 49 -7.91 -3.88 -15.03
N ALA A 50 -8.42 -5.10 -15.06
CA ALA A 50 -9.71 -5.41 -14.44
C ALA A 50 -9.70 -5.15 -12.93
N ALA A 51 -8.62 -5.51 -12.24
CA ALA A 51 -8.48 -5.36 -10.80
C ALA A 51 -8.40 -3.90 -10.32
N ILE A 52 -7.62 -3.04 -11.00
CA ILE A 52 -7.32 -1.69 -10.48
C ILE A 52 -8.04 -0.55 -11.18
N LYS A 53 -8.70 -0.78 -12.32
CA LYS A 53 -9.33 0.29 -13.12
C LYS A 53 -10.34 1.12 -12.31
N LYS A 54 -11.18 0.50 -11.49
CA LYS A 54 -12.16 1.20 -10.64
C LYS A 54 -11.48 2.09 -9.58
N HIS A 55 -10.36 1.65 -9.02
CA HIS A 55 -9.59 2.44 -8.07
C HIS A 55 -8.92 3.63 -8.75
N VAL A 56 -8.38 3.45 -9.95
CA VAL A 56 -7.83 4.55 -10.76
C VAL A 56 -8.90 5.57 -11.15
N GLU A 57 -10.12 5.11 -11.49
CA GLU A 57 -11.26 5.99 -11.71
C GLU A 57 -11.62 6.80 -10.45
N THR A 58 -11.58 6.16 -9.28
CA THR A 58 -11.80 6.83 -7.99
C THR A 58 -10.75 7.90 -7.73
N LEU A 59 -9.47 7.63 -8.01
CA LEU A 59 -8.40 8.63 -7.89
C LEU A 59 -8.62 9.83 -8.82
N ARG A 60 -9.10 9.61 -10.04
CA ARG A 60 -9.41 10.70 -10.99
C ARG A 60 -10.56 11.56 -10.50
N ALA A 61 -11.58 10.96 -9.89
CA ALA A 61 -12.66 11.70 -9.25
C ALA A 61 -12.10 12.55 -8.09
N LEU A 62 -11.31 11.95 -7.20
CA LEU A 62 -10.69 12.67 -6.07
C LEU A 62 -9.76 13.80 -6.51
N GLU A 63 -8.99 13.63 -7.58
CA GLU A 63 -8.17 14.70 -8.16
C GLU A 63 -9.03 15.90 -8.60
N ARG A 64 -10.15 15.62 -9.26
CA ARG A 64 -11.11 16.67 -9.66
C ARG A 64 -11.72 17.35 -8.45
N GLU A 65 -12.21 16.57 -7.48
CA GLU A 65 -12.81 17.09 -6.26
C GLU A 65 -11.83 17.94 -5.45
N THR A 66 -10.56 17.55 -5.41
CA THR A 66 -9.49 18.34 -4.78
C THR A 66 -9.24 19.63 -5.56
N THR A 67 -9.25 19.58 -6.89
CA THR A 67 -9.13 20.77 -7.74
C THR A 67 -10.31 21.72 -7.56
N ASP A 68 -11.52 21.18 -7.42
CA ASP A 68 -12.74 21.93 -7.19
C ASP A 68 -12.74 22.54 -5.78
N ARG A 69 -12.21 21.82 -4.79
CA ARG A 69 -12.01 22.33 -3.43
C ARG A 69 -11.08 23.55 -3.39
N LEU A 70 -9.99 23.52 -4.16
CA LEU A 70 -9.06 24.66 -4.30
C LEU A 70 -9.74 25.90 -4.89
N LYS A 71 -10.77 25.72 -5.73
CA LYS A 71 -11.58 26.80 -6.32
C LYS A 71 -12.77 27.21 -5.45
N GLY A 72 -12.99 26.57 -4.31
CA GLY A 72 -14.16 26.78 -3.46
C GLY A 72 -15.47 26.18 -4.01
N LEU A 73 -15.38 25.27 -4.99
CA LEU A 73 -16.53 24.59 -5.61
C LEU A 73 -16.90 23.28 -4.92
N ASP A 74 -15.98 22.71 -4.13
CA ASP A 74 -16.23 21.55 -3.27
C ASP A 74 -16.14 21.97 -1.80
N THR A 75 -16.98 21.40 -0.93
CA THR A 75 -17.05 21.73 0.50
C THR A 75 -16.36 20.71 1.41
N ARG A 76 -15.99 19.54 0.87
CA ARG A 76 -15.32 18.50 1.65
C ARG A 76 -13.94 18.98 2.10
N THR A 77 -13.48 18.49 3.25
CA THR A 77 -12.16 18.85 3.76
C THR A 77 -11.06 18.12 2.99
N PHE A 78 -9.86 18.71 2.94
CA PHE A 78 -8.70 18.01 2.38
C PHE A 78 -8.42 16.70 3.14
N ASP A 79 -8.61 16.67 4.46
CA ASP A 79 -8.46 15.44 5.25
C ASP A 79 -9.40 14.32 4.81
N TYR A 80 -10.65 14.66 4.50
CA TYR A 80 -11.63 13.70 3.99
C TYR A 80 -11.23 13.18 2.60
N LEU A 81 -10.81 14.07 1.70
CA LEU A 81 -10.34 13.69 0.36
C LEU A 81 -9.06 12.83 0.44
N ALA A 82 -8.13 13.17 1.33
CA ALA A 82 -6.92 12.40 1.56
C ALA A 82 -7.23 11.01 2.13
N ALA A 83 -8.19 10.90 3.06
CA ALA A 83 -8.61 9.61 3.60
C ALA A 83 -9.18 8.68 2.51
N GLN A 84 -10.01 9.21 1.62
CA GLN A 84 -10.51 8.45 0.47
C GLN A 84 -9.40 8.08 -0.52
N ALA A 85 -8.48 9.00 -0.80
CA ALA A 85 -7.34 8.73 -1.66
C ALA A 85 -6.46 7.62 -1.07
N ARG A 86 -6.17 7.65 0.23
CA ARG A 86 -5.42 6.58 0.93
C ARG A 86 -6.11 5.22 0.82
N ALA A 87 -7.44 5.17 0.93
CA ALA A 87 -8.18 3.92 0.77
C ALA A 87 -8.03 3.34 -0.64
N ALA A 88 -8.15 4.19 -1.69
CA ALA A 88 -7.91 3.76 -3.06
C ALA A 88 -6.45 3.35 -3.30
N THR A 89 -5.49 4.11 -2.76
CA THR A 89 -4.06 3.78 -2.79
C THR A 89 -3.79 2.44 -2.14
N GLY A 90 -4.39 2.13 -0.99
CA GLY A 90 -4.22 0.84 -0.30
C GLY A 90 -4.65 -0.36 -1.15
N ALA A 91 -5.73 -0.23 -1.93
CA ALA A 91 -6.19 -1.29 -2.84
C ALA A 91 -5.28 -1.47 -4.07
N ILE A 92 -4.67 -0.39 -4.56
CA ILE A 92 -3.72 -0.43 -5.69
C ILE A 92 -2.34 -0.91 -5.20
N ALA A 93 -1.91 -0.48 -4.03
CA ALA A 93 -0.63 -0.80 -3.40
C ALA A 93 -0.71 -2.05 -2.51
N ASP A 94 -1.65 -2.96 -2.82
CA ASP A 94 -1.73 -4.25 -2.16
C ASP A 94 -0.37 -4.98 -2.23
N LYS A 95 0.13 -5.41 -1.08
CA LYS A 95 1.50 -5.91 -0.95
C LYS A 95 1.73 -7.20 -1.72
N ASP A 96 0.77 -8.11 -1.65
CA ASP A 96 0.87 -9.42 -2.29
C ASP A 96 0.76 -9.26 -3.81
N ALA A 97 -0.13 -8.39 -4.28
CA ALA A 97 -0.25 -8.09 -5.69
C ALA A 97 0.96 -7.33 -6.27
N LEU A 98 1.62 -6.47 -5.48
CA LEU A 98 2.89 -5.83 -5.87
C LEU A 98 4.04 -6.84 -5.91
N ALA A 99 4.09 -7.77 -4.96
CA ALA A 99 5.08 -8.85 -4.98
C ALA A 99 4.89 -9.71 -6.23
N ALA A 100 3.65 -10.13 -6.52
CA ALA A 100 3.30 -10.88 -7.72
C ALA A 100 3.67 -10.13 -9.01
N GLU A 101 3.50 -8.79 -9.07
CA GLU A 101 3.99 -7.99 -10.21
C GLU A 101 5.51 -8.05 -10.36
N GLU A 102 6.25 -7.95 -9.26
CA GLU A 102 7.71 -7.98 -9.29
C GLU A 102 8.23 -9.34 -9.77
N GLU A 103 7.52 -10.43 -9.46
CA GLU A 103 7.87 -11.77 -9.95
C GLU A 103 7.85 -11.87 -11.47
N LEU A 104 7.05 -11.05 -12.15
CA LEU A 104 6.94 -11.01 -13.61
C LEU A 104 8.16 -10.42 -14.31
N SER A 105 9.08 -9.81 -13.56
CA SER A 105 10.41 -9.46 -14.08
C SER A 105 11.17 -10.68 -14.60
N ARG A 106 10.79 -11.90 -14.17
CA ARG A 106 11.35 -13.17 -14.65
C ARG A 106 10.77 -13.65 -15.97
N CYS A 107 9.69 -13.04 -16.47
CA CYS A 107 9.13 -13.37 -17.78
C CYS A 107 10.16 -13.08 -18.88
N ARG A 108 10.14 -13.90 -19.95
CA ARG A 108 11.05 -13.73 -21.10
C ARG A 108 10.85 -12.37 -21.78
N GLU A 109 9.60 -11.93 -21.84
CA GLU A 109 9.24 -10.59 -22.31
C GLU A 109 9.08 -9.67 -21.11
N SER A 110 9.61 -8.44 -21.24
CA SER A 110 9.49 -7.43 -20.19
C SER A 110 8.04 -7.02 -20.02
N ILE A 111 7.47 -7.31 -18.84
CA ILE A 111 6.11 -6.91 -18.48
C ILE A 111 6.17 -5.53 -17.81
N PRO A 112 5.38 -4.54 -18.29
CA PRO A 112 5.35 -3.23 -17.66
C PRO A 112 4.87 -3.31 -16.20
N PRO A 113 5.49 -2.53 -15.28
CA PRO A 113 5.11 -2.55 -13.86
C PRO A 113 3.92 -1.63 -13.59
N VAL A 114 2.76 -2.04 -14.10
CA VAL A 114 1.52 -1.26 -14.10
C VAL A 114 1.10 -0.89 -12.67
N ARG A 115 1.05 -1.86 -11.77
CA ARG A 115 0.57 -1.68 -10.40
C ARG A 115 1.50 -0.77 -9.60
N ARG A 116 2.81 -0.99 -9.69
CA ARG A 116 3.83 -0.17 -9.02
C ARG A 116 3.73 1.30 -9.41
N VAL A 117 3.65 1.60 -10.71
CA VAL A 117 3.53 2.99 -11.19
C VAL A 117 2.17 3.60 -10.82
N CYS A 118 1.08 2.83 -10.92
CA CYS A 118 -0.23 3.31 -10.47
C CYS A 118 -0.28 3.56 -8.95
N ALA A 119 0.39 2.74 -8.15
CA ALA A 119 0.52 2.93 -6.70
C ALA A 119 1.33 4.18 -6.37
N GLN A 120 2.44 4.42 -7.10
CA GLN A 120 3.23 5.65 -6.98
C GLN A 120 2.40 6.90 -7.32
N ALA A 121 1.63 6.85 -8.41
CA ALA A 121 0.73 7.94 -8.78
C ALA A 121 -0.34 8.18 -7.69
N ALA A 122 -0.95 7.11 -7.18
CA ALA A 122 -1.96 7.18 -6.12
C ALA A 122 -1.38 7.80 -4.83
N GLN A 123 -0.18 7.37 -4.43
CA GLN A 123 0.51 7.93 -3.28
C GLN A 123 0.90 9.39 -3.49
N ALA A 124 1.35 9.78 -4.68
CA ALA A 124 1.67 11.17 -4.99
C ALA A 124 0.41 12.07 -4.92
N LEU A 125 -0.77 11.57 -5.30
CA LEU A 125 -2.02 12.29 -5.10
C LEU A 125 -2.36 12.47 -3.61
N VAL A 126 -2.19 11.42 -2.80
CA VAL A 126 -2.36 11.52 -1.34
C VAL A 126 -1.46 12.62 -0.77
N SER A 127 -0.16 12.59 -1.11
CA SER A 127 0.81 13.58 -0.65
C SER A 127 0.40 14.99 -1.09
N LEU A 128 -0.04 15.17 -2.35
CA LEU A 128 -0.54 16.45 -2.83
C LEU A 128 -1.73 16.97 -2.01
N ILE A 129 -2.70 16.11 -1.70
CA ILE A 129 -3.88 16.53 -0.92
C ILE A 129 -3.47 16.91 0.52
N GLU A 130 -2.60 16.12 1.15
CA GLU A 130 -2.07 16.39 2.50
C GLU A 130 -1.27 17.70 2.54
N GLU A 131 -0.45 17.94 1.53
CA GLU A 131 0.29 19.18 1.33
C GLU A 131 -0.63 20.40 1.20
N GLN A 132 -1.75 20.28 0.47
CA GLN A 132 -2.77 21.34 0.43
C GLN A 132 -3.41 21.56 1.80
N ALA A 133 -3.68 20.50 2.57
CA ALA A 133 -4.22 20.60 3.92
C ALA A 133 -3.26 21.35 4.86
N ALA A 134 -1.96 21.12 4.71
CA ALA A 134 -0.90 21.78 5.47
C ALA A 134 -0.57 23.21 4.96
N GLY A 135 -1.15 23.64 3.84
CA GLY A 135 -0.82 24.93 3.20
C GLY A 135 0.57 24.96 2.54
N ALA A 136 1.14 23.80 2.21
CA ALA A 136 2.50 23.64 1.69
C ALA A 136 2.54 22.69 0.49
N ALA A 137 2.13 23.17 -0.70
CA ALA A 137 2.22 22.39 -1.94
C ALA A 137 3.68 22.23 -2.38
N THR A 138 4.18 20.99 -2.50
CA THR A 138 5.55 20.73 -2.94
C THR A 138 5.61 20.45 -4.44
N THR A 139 6.63 21.00 -5.09
CA THR A 139 6.92 20.71 -6.52
C THR A 139 7.23 19.23 -6.74
N ALA A 140 7.79 18.54 -5.74
CA ALA A 140 8.19 17.13 -5.83
C ALA A 140 6.97 16.20 -6.00
N SER A 141 5.98 16.30 -5.10
CA SER A 141 4.75 15.49 -5.19
C SER A 141 3.98 15.78 -6.48
N LYS A 142 3.95 17.05 -6.90
CA LYS A 142 3.34 17.48 -8.16
C LYS A 142 4.03 16.85 -9.37
N GLN A 143 5.36 16.90 -9.41
CA GLN A 143 6.16 16.36 -10.51
C GLN A 143 6.02 14.83 -10.60
N LEU A 144 6.06 14.13 -9.48
CA LEU A 144 5.83 12.67 -9.45
C LEU A 144 4.43 12.32 -9.96
N TYR A 145 3.41 13.04 -9.49
CA TYR A 145 2.04 12.80 -9.92
C TYR A 145 1.84 13.06 -11.42
N ALA A 146 2.35 14.20 -11.91
CA ALA A 146 2.27 14.60 -13.32
C ALA A 146 2.96 13.61 -14.27
N GLN A 147 3.99 12.90 -13.81
CA GLN A 147 4.68 11.88 -14.61
C GLN A 147 3.99 10.52 -14.53
N ALA A 148 3.61 10.06 -13.34
CA ALA A 148 3.13 8.70 -13.13
C ALA A 148 1.66 8.51 -13.50
N MET A 149 0.79 9.47 -13.18
CA MET A 149 -0.65 9.31 -13.36
C MET A 149 -1.08 9.19 -14.83
N PRO A 150 -0.55 9.99 -15.78
CA PRO A 150 -0.90 9.83 -17.19
C PRO A 150 -0.54 8.44 -17.74
N GLN A 151 0.57 7.86 -17.28
CA GLN A 151 0.95 6.50 -17.67
C GLN A 151 -0.01 5.47 -17.10
N CYS A 152 -0.37 5.58 -15.82
CA CYS A 152 -1.36 4.72 -15.19
C CYS A 152 -2.72 4.77 -15.93
N GLU A 153 -3.20 5.97 -16.27
CA GLU A 153 -4.45 6.16 -17.01
C GLU A 153 -4.41 5.51 -18.39
N ARG A 154 -3.31 5.67 -19.14
CA ARG A 154 -3.13 5.02 -20.44
C ARG A 154 -3.25 3.50 -20.33
N TRP A 155 -2.61 2.89 -19.33
CA TRP A 155 -2.74 1.45 -19.10
C TRP A 155 -4.15 1.02 -18.67
N MET A 156 -4.92 1.91 -18.04
CA MET A 156 -6.32 1.65 -17.67
C MET A 156 -7.32 1.95 -18.79
N GLY A 157 -6.86 2.50 -19.92
CA GLY A 157 -7.71 2.90 -21.04
C GLY A 157 -8.48 4.20 -20.79
N PHE A 158 -7.98 5.06 -19.91
CA PHE A 158 -8.50 6.40 -19.69
C PHE A 158 -7.71 7.41 -20.52
N ALA A 159 -8.40 8.43 -21.03
CA ALA A 159 -7.73 9.62 -21.54
C ALA A 159 -7.12 10.39 -20.36
N PRO A 160 -5.85 10.86 -20.48
CA PRO A 160 -5.24 11.63 -19.42
C PRO A 160 -6.06 12.88 -19.08
N PHE A 161 -6.38 13.04 -17.80
CA PHE A 161 -7.03 14.26 -17.33
C PHE A 161 -6.00 15.40 -17.24
N MET A 162 -6.41 16.65 -17.41
CA MET A 162 -5.51 17.80 -17.25
C MET A 162 -6.04 18.68 -16.12
N THR A 163 -5.24 18.84 -15.07
CA THR A 163 -5.54 19.66 -13.89
C THR A 163 -4.33 20.49 -13.50
N VAL A 164 -4.53 21.37 -12.52
CA VAL A 164 -3.46 22.14 -11.89
C VAL A 164 -2.38 21.24 -11.27
N PHE A 165 -2.71 19.99 -10.89
CA PHE A 165 -1.75 19.04 -10.33
C PHE A 165 -0.85 18.40 -11.38
N ARG A 166 -1.16 18.57 -12.66
CA ARG A 166 -0.46 17.92 -13.78
C ARG A 166 0.35 18.89 -14.63
N THR A 167 0.26 20.19 -14.37
CA THR A 167 1.10 21.20 -15.01
C THR A 167 2.38 21.38 -14.21
N ILE A 168 3.53 21.26 -14.87
CA ILE A 168 4.83 21.60 -14.31
C ILE A 168 5.22 22.93 -14.94
N ASP A 169 5.45 23.94 -14.11
CA ASP A 169 5.92 25.27 -14.53
C ASP A 169 7.45 25.28 -14.69
#